data_AF-A0A945MEF2-F1
#
_entry.id   AF-A0A945MEF2-F1
#
_cell.length_a   1.000
_cell.length_b   1.000
_cell.length_c   1.000
_cell.angle_alpha   90.00
_cell.angle_beta   90.00
_cell.angle_gamma   90.00
#
_symmetry.space_group_name_H-M   'P 1'
#
loop_
_entity.id
_entity.type
_entity.pdbx_description
1 polymer ?
#
loop_
_entity_poly.entity_id
_entity_poly.type
_entity_poly.pdbx_seq_one_letter_code
_entity_poly.pdbx_strand_id
1 'polypeptide(L)'
;MNYINFLSNNWRFLAFGIAANFFASSGQTYFISIFGNEFRQEFSLTNSELGLLYMLATISSALSLIWIGHLIDKLDLRLFTLFVTIAMIAAIFFTSSVTNMLSLGLAFYFLRLLGQGLLNHIAVTSMGR
;
A
#
# COMPACT_ATOMS: atom_id res chain seq x y z
N MET A 1 9.70 -25.52 20.76
CA MET A 1 8.30 -25.05 20.76
C MET A 1 7.59 -25.72 19.59
N ASN A 2 6.47 -26.43 19.79
CA ASN A 2 5.70 -26.97 18.66
C ASN A 2 5.06 -25.81 17.88
N TYR A 3 5.13 -25.82 16.54
CA TYR A 3 4.60 -24.75 15.70
C TYR A 3 3.11 -24.46 15.96
N ILE A 4 2.34 -25.50 16.28
CA ILE A 4 0.91 -25.40 16.62
C ILE A 4 0.69 -24.59 17.92
N ASN A 5 1.55 -24.76 18.93
CA ASN A 5 1.46 -23.98 20.17
C ASN A 5 1.87 -22.52 19.94
N PHE A 6 2.83 -22.26 19.04
CA PHE A 6 3.19 -20.89 18.66
C PHE A 6 2.04 -20.17 17.95
N LEU A 7 1.36 -20.85 17.03
CA LEU A 7 0.18 -20.34 16.33
C LEU A 7 -0.97 -20.03 17.29
N SER A 8 -1.28 -20.95 18.22
CA SER A 8 -2.35 -20.73 19.19
C SER A 8 -2.06 -19.55 20.13
N ASN A 9 -0.81 -19.39 20.56
CA ASN A 9 -0.45 -18.32 21.50
C ASN A 9 -0.40 -16.94 20.84
N ASN A 10 -0.03 -16.84 19.56
CA ASN A 10 0.17 -15.57 18.84
C ASN A 10 -0.87 -15.31 17.73
N TRP A 11 -1.96 -16.08 17.71
CA TRP A 11 -3.01 -16.01 16.68
C TRP A 11 -3.49 -14.58 16.38
N ARG A 12 -3.61 -13.73 17.41
CA ARG A 12 -4.09 -12.34 17.25
C ARG A 12 -3.16 -11.48 16.39
N PHE A 13 -1.84 -11.60 16.61
CA PHE A 13 -0.84 -10.84 15.85
C PHE A 13 -0.68 -11.40 14.44
N LEU A 14 -0.73 -12.74 14.30
CA LEU A 14 -0.70 -13.41 13.01
C LEU A 14 -1.93 -13.04 12.16
N ALA A 15 -3.13 -13.11 12.72
CA ALA A 15 -4.36 -12.74 12.03
C ALA A 15 -4.36 -11.26 11.62
N PHE A 16 -3.87 -10.37 12.48
CA PHE A 16 -3.71 -8.96 12.15
C PHE A 16 -2.71 -8.76 11.00
N GLY A 17 -1.55 -9.40 11.06
CA GLY A 17 -0.54 -9.31 10.00
C GLY A 17 -1.05 -9.84 8.67
N ILE A 18 -1.78 -10.95 8.67
CA ILE A 18 -2.44 -11.50 7.48
C ILE A 18 -3.48 -10.51 6.93
N ALA A 19 -4.34 -9.95 7.78
CA ALA A 19 -5.34 -8.98 7.36
C ALA A 19 -4.69 -7.70 6.79
N ALA A 20 -3.66 -7.18 7.46
CA ALA A 20 -2.91 -6.01 7.00
C ALA A 20 -2.29 -6.26 5.62
N ASN A 21 -1.66 -7.42 5.41
CA ASN A 21 -1.09 -7.77 4.10
C ASN A 21 -2.15 -8.01 3.02
N PHE A 22 -3.31 -8.57 3.39
CA PHE A 22 -4.43 -8.71 2.49
C PHE A 22 -4.93 -7.35 2.01
N PHE A 23 -5.09 -6.37 2.90
CA PHE A 23 -5.50 -5.02 2.50
C PHE A 23 -4.39 -4.26 1.75
N ALA A 24 -3.12 -4.47 2.12
CA ALA A 24 -1.96 -3.92 1.41
C ALA A 24 -1.89 -4.35 -0.06
N SER A 25 -2.51 -5.49 -0.39
CA SER A 25 -2.57 -6.05 -1.74
C SER A 25 -3.20 -5.10 -2.77
N SER A 26 -4.08 -4.19 -2.35
CA SER A 26 -4.69 -3.16 -3.22
C SER A 26 -3.64 -2.16 -3.75
N GLY A 27 -2.52 -2.00 -3.06
CA GLY A 27 -1.39 -1.17 -3.49
C GLY A 27 -0.31 -1.95 -4.25
N GLN A 28 -0.51 -3.24 -4.51
CA GLN A 28 0.47 -4.10 -5.18
C GLN A 28 0.43 -3.97 -6.71
N THR A 29 1.55 -4.33 -7.35
CA THR A 29 1.70 -4.19 -8.80
C THR A 29 0.66 -5.02 -9.54
N TYR A 30 0.36 -6.23 -9.06
CA TYR A 30 -0.63 -7.09 -9.70
C TYR A 30 -2.02 -6.45 -9.74
N PHE A 31 -2.43 -5.75 -8.68
CA PHE A 31 -3.73 -5.10 -8.60
C PHE A 31 -3.83 -3.99 -9.65
N ILE A 32 -2.78 -3.16 -9.74
CA ILE A 32 -2.71 -2.06 -10.71
C ILE A 32 -2.64 -2.59 -12.15
N SER A 33 -1.97 -3.73 -12.38
CA SER A 33 -1.91 -4.36 -13.69
C SER A 33 -3.27 -4.88 -14.18
N ILE A 34 -4.16 -5.30 -13.28
CA ILE A 34 -5.52 -5.75 -13.64
C ILE A 34 -6.31 -4.58 -14.25
N PHE A 35 -6.19 -3.38 -13.70
CA PHE A 35 -6.87 -2.16 -14.18
C PHE A 35 -6.05 -1.38 -15.23
N GLY A 36 -4.88 -1.89 -15.62
CA GLY A 36 -3.94 -1.16 -16.46
C GLY A 36 -4.48 -0.87 -17.86
N ASN A 37 -5.30 -1.76 -18.41
CA ASN A 37 -5.91 -1.56 -19.73
C ASN A 37 -7.00 -0.49 -19.70
N GLU A 38 -7.80 -0.47 -18.64
CA GLU A 38 -8.88 0.47 -18.38
C GLU A 38 -8.30 1.88 -18.25
N PHE A 39 -7.23 2.05 -17.46
CA PHE A 39 -6.53 3.34 -17.37
C PHE A 39 -5.97 3.80 -18.71
N ARG A 40 -5.44 2.89 -19.53
CA ARG A 40 -4.92 3.25 -20.86
C ARG A 40 -6.02 3.71 -21.80
N GLN A 41 -7.18 3.04 -21.78
CA GLN A 41 -8.31 3.40 -22.65
C GLN A 41 -8.93 4.73 -22.23
N GLU A 42 -9.17 4.92 -20.92
CA GLU A 42 -9.80 6.14 -20.39
C GLU A 42 -8.94 7.38 -20.63
N PHE A 43 -7.63 7.27 -20.40
CA PHE A 43 -6.69 8.39 -20.54
C PHE A 43 -6.00 8.46 -21.92
N SER A 44 -6.37 7.57 -22.85
CA SER A 44 -5.73 7.43 -24.17
C SER A 44 -4.20 7.33 -24.12
N LEU A 45 -3.67 6.61 -23.12
CA LEU A 45 -2.23 6.49 -22.87
C LEU A 45 -1.61 5.31 -23.62
N THR A 46 -0.38 5.50 -24.09
CA THR A 46 0.46 4.40 -24.57
C THR A 46 0.93 3.52 -23.40
N ASN A 47 1.35 2.28 -23.70
CA ASN A 47 1.95 1.39 -22.71
C ASN A 47 3.15 2.04 -22.00
N SER A 48 3.96 2.76 -22.77
CA SER A 48 5.16 3.41 -22.28
C SER A 48 4.84 4.56 -21.33
N GLU A 49 3.85 5.40 -21.65
CA GLU A 49 3.45 6.52 -20.80
C GLU A 49 2.87 6.07 -19.46
N LEU A 50 1.97 5.08 -19.48
CA LEU A 50 1.43 4.53 -18.23
C LEU A 50 2.55 3.88 -17.38
N GLY A 51 3.45 3.14 -18.03
CA GLY A 51 4.60 2.54 -17.37
C GLY A 51 5.54 3.57 -16.74
N LEU A 52 5.84 4.67 -17.45
CA LEU A 52 6.68 5.76 -16.95
C LEU A 52 6.02 6.49 -15.78
N LEU A 53 4.73 6.82 -15.90
CA LEU A 53 3.95 7.46 -14.84
C LEU A 53 3.95 6.61 -13.57
N TYR A 54 3.71 5.30 -13.73
CA TYR A 54 3.72 4.35 -12.64
C TYR A 54 5.11 4.17 -12.01
N MET A 55 6.16 4.12 -12.82
CA MET A 55 7.54 4.02 -12.36
C MET A 55 7.92 5.24 -11.53
N LEU A 56 7.63 6.45 -12.01
CA LEU A 56 7.90 7.69 -11.28
C LEU A 56 7.16 7.71 -9.95
N ALA A 57 5.86 7.39 -9.97
CA ALA A 57 5.06 7.29 -8.75
C ALA A 57 5.65 6.28 -7.75
N THR A 58 6.11 5.13 -8.23
CA THR A 58 6.72 4.08 -7.40
C THR A 58 8.04 4.54 -6.78
N ILE A 59 8.94 5.14 -7.56
CA ILE A 59 10.21 5.66 -7.06
C ILE A 59 9.99 6.76 -6.03
N SER A 60 9.10 7.71 -6.32
CA SER A 60 8.74 8.76 -5.37
C SER A 60 8.18 8.18 -4.07
N SER A 61 7.31 7.15 -4.16
CA SER A 61 6.76 6.49 -2.97
C SER A 61 7.83 5.78 -2.14
N ALA A 62 8.78 5.12 -2.79
CA ALA A 62 9.89 4.46 -2.11
C ALA A 62 10.80 5.47 -1.39
N LEU A 63 11.06 6.63 -2.00
CA LEU A 63 11.82 7.70 -1.35
C LEU A 63 11.08 8.25 -0.13
N SER A 64 9.78 8.50 -0.23
CA SER A 64 8.96 8.95 0.91
C SER A 64 8.89 7.91 2.03
N LEU A 65 8.91 6.62 1.69
CA LEU A 65 8.87 5.53 2.66
C LEU A 65 10.07 5.53 3.61
N ILE A 66 11.25 6.00 3.18
CA ILE A 66 12.44 6.08 4.05
C ILE A 66 12.16 6.99 5.27
N TRP A 67 11.42 8.07 5.07
CA TRP A 67 11.13 9.07 6.09
C TRP A 67 9.91 8.65 6.91
N ILE A 68 8.82 8.29 6.23
CA ILE A 68 7.54 7.96 6.86
C ILE A 68 7.62 6.60 7.57
N GLY A 69 8.34 5.64 7.00
CA GLY A 69 8.57 4.33 7.60
C GLY A 69 9.26 4.43 8.95
N HIS A 70 10.21 5.36 9.13
CA HIS A 70 10.88 5.58 10.41
C HIS A 70 9.93 6.08 11.52
N LEU A 71 8.76 6.66 11.17
CA LEU A 71 7.78 7.08 12.17
C LEU A 71 7.12 5.88 12.87
N ILE A 72 7.14 4.68 12.29
CA ILE A 72 6.55 3.48 12.90
C ILE A 72 7.23 3.11 14.23
N ASP A 73 8.50 3.47 14.39
CA ASP A 73 9.28 3.18 15.59
C ASP A 73 9.08 4.24 16.68
N LYS A 74 8.63 5.44 16.31
CA LYS A 74 8.44 6.58 17.23
C LYS A 74 7.00 6.72 17.73
N LEU A 75 6.04 6.30 16.92
CA LEU A 75 4.61 6.40 17.23
C LEU A 75 4.06 5.07 17.73
N ASP A 76 2.97 5.12 18.50
CA ASP A 76 2.24 3.92 18.86
C ASP A 76 1.75 3.19 17.62
N LEU A 77 2.14 1.91 17.50
CA LEU A 77 1.84 1.07 16.33
C LEU A 77 0.33 1.04 16.01
N ARG A 78 -0.52 1.09 17.04
CA ARG A 78 -1.99 1.10 16.88
C ARG A 78 -2.47 2.38 16.21
N LEU A 79 -2.01 3.55 16.66
CA LEU A 79 -2.38 4.85 16.10
C LEU A 79 -1.83 5.00 14.68
N PHE A 80 -0.59 4.56 14.47
CA PHE A 80 0.04 4.56 13.15
C PHE A 80 -0.73 3.69 12.16
N THR A 81 -1.09 2.47 12.54
CA THR A 81 -1.91 1.56 11.72
C THR A 81 -3.25 2.19 11.36
N LEU A 82 -3.94 2.78 12.34
CA LEU A 82 -5.23 3.41 12.12
C LEU A 82 -5.13 4.57 11.13
N PHE A 83 -4.12 5.42 11.27
CA PHE A 83 -3.86 6.52 10.35
C PHE A 83 -3.59 6.02 8.92
N VAL A 84 -2.69 5.03 8.77
CA VAL A 84 -2.35 4.46 7.46
C VAL A 84 -3.57 3.81 6.81
N THR A 85 -4.42 3.13 7.59
CA THR A 85 -5.63 2.49 7.08
C THR A 85 -6.65 3.52 6.58
N ILE A 86 -6.87 4.60 7.34
CA ILE A 86 -7.75 5.70 6.91
C ILE A 86 -7.20 6.37 5.65
N ALA A 87 -5.89 6.64 5.61
CA ALA A 87 -5.24 7.18 4.44
C ALA A 87 -5.38 6.25 3.22
N MET A 88 -5.29 4.93 3.41
CA MET A 88 -5.47 3.95 2.34
C MET A 88 -6.89 3.97 1.79
N ILE A 89 -7.90 4.05 2.66
CA ILE A 89 -9.29 4.19 2.25
C ILE A 89 -9.46 5.47 1.42
N ALA A 90 -8.92 6.60 1.89
CA ALA A 90 -8.95 7.86 1.16
C ALA A 90 -8.24 7.76 -0.20
N ALA A 91 -7.12 7.06 -0.29
CA ALA A 91 -6.40 6.85 -1.54
C ALA A 91 -7.22 6.05 -2.56
N ILE A 92 -7.92 5.00 -2.12
CA ILE A 92 -8.81 4.21 -2.97
C ILE A 92 -9.98 5.07 -3.48
N PHE A 93 -10.61 5.86 -2.61
CA PHE A 93 -11.67 6.80 -3.02
C PHE A 93 -11.14 7.86 -3.99
N PHE A 94 -9.92 8.34 -3.76
CA PHE A 94 -9.27 9.28 -4.67
C PHE A 94 -9.06 8.65 -6.05
N THR A 95 -8.61 7.38 -6.13
CA THR A 95 -8.49 6.65 -7.41
C THR A 95 -9.80 6.61 -8.18
N SER A 96 -10.94 6.45 -7.49
CA SER A 96 -12.26 6.47 -8.13
C SER A 96 -12.66 7.84 -8.70
N SER A 97 -12.02 8.93 -8.26
CA SER A 97 -12.34 10.30 -8.68
C SER A 97 -11.29 10.88 -9.64
N VAL A 98 -10.38 10.06 -10.17
CA VAL A 98 -9.30 10.50 -11.05
C VAL A 98 -9.87 10.85 -12.42
N THR A 99 -9.64 12.09 -12.87
CA THR A 99 -10.08 12.58 -14.20
C THR A 99 -8.93 13.01 -15.10
N ASN A 100 -7.71 13.15 -14.57
CA ASN A 100 -6.53 13.61 -15.31
C ASN A 100 -5.33 12.66 -15.13
N MET A 101 -4.38 12.70 -16.06
CA MET A 101 -3.14 11.91 -15.99
C MET A 101 -2.30 12.21 -14.72
N LEU A 102 -2.22 13.48 -14.32
CA LEU A 102 -1.50 13.86 -13.09
C LEU A 102 -2.17 13.30 -11.82
N SER A 103 -3.50 13.33 -11.75
CA SER A 103 -4.23 12.72 -10.64
C SER A 103 -4.09 11.20 -10.62
N LEU A 104 -3.93 10.54 -11.78
CA LEU A 104 -3.64 9.12 -11.86
C LEU A 104 -2.25 8.81 -11.27
N GLY A 105 -1.25 9.63 -11.60
CA GLY A 105 0.10 9.51 -11.04
C GLY A 105 0.11 9.67 -9.52
N LEU A 106 -0.63 10.65 -9.00
CA LEU A 106 -0.81 10.83 -7.55
C LEU A 106 -1.55 9.65 -6.92
N ALA A 107 -2.58 9.12 -7.56
CA ALA A 107 -3.30 7.95 -7.08
C ALA A 107 -2.37 6.73 -6.98
N PHE A 108 -1.55 6.47 -8.01
CA PHE A 108 -0.54 5.41 -7.96
C PHE A 108 0.47 5.64 -6.84
N TYR A 109 0.95 6.87 -6.65
CA TYR A 109 1.88 7.22 -5.58
C TYR A 109 1.29 6.88 -4.20
N PHE A 110 0.06 7.31 -3.92
CA PHE A 110 -0.59 7.05 -2.63
C PHE A 110 -0.89 5.55 -2.43
N LEU A 111 -1.42 4.87 -3.43
CA LEU A 111 -1.68 3.42 -3.37
C LEU A 111 -0.40 2.63 -3.11
N ARG A 112 0.71 3.00 -3.76
CA ARG A 112 2.03 2.37 -3.56
C ARG A 112 2.59 2.64 -2.17
N LEU A 113 2.60 3.90 -1.74
CA LEU A 113 3.16 4.32 -0.46
C LEU A 113 2.41 3.67 0.71
N LEU A 114 1.08 3.75 0.71
CA LEU A 114 0.24 3.31 1.81
C LEU A 114 0.04 1.79 1.81
N GLY A 115 -0.20 1.20 0.63
CA GLY A 115 -0.41 -0.23 0.46
C GLY A 115 0.90 -1.03 0.53
N GLN A 116 1.69 -1.03 -0.56
CA GLN A 116 2.90 -1.83 -0.64
C GLN A 116 3.96 -1.39 0.40
N GLY A 117 4.09 -0.10 0.65
CA GLY A 117 5.06 0.44 1.60
C GLY A 117 4.64 0.24 3.05
N LEU A 118 3.74 1.09 3.53
CA LEU A 118 3.46 1.24 4.96
C LEU A 118 2.65 0.08 5.56
N LEU A 119 1.57 -0.39 4.92
CA LEU A 119 0.77 -1.50 5.47
C LEU A 119 1.56 -2.81 5.52
N ASN A 120 2.40 -3.09 4.51
CA ASN A 120 3.28 -4.26 4.53
C ASN A 120 4.34 -4.14 5.63
N HIS A 121 4.95 -2.95 5.80
CA HIS A 121 5.86 -2.69 6.92
C HIS A 121 5.17 -2.90 8.27
N ILE A 122 3.96 -2.37 8.47
CA ILE A 122 3.15 -2.57 9.67
C ILE A 122 2.90 -4.07 9.92
N ALA A 123 2.54 -4.82 8.88
CA ALA A 123 2.30 -6.27 9.00
C ALA A 123 3.53 -6.98 9.56
N VAL A 124 4.71 -6.75 8.96
CA VAL A 124 5.96 -7.39 9.40
C VAL A 124 6.36 -6.93 10.80
N THR A 125 6.33 -5.63 11.08
CA THR A 125 6.72 -5.09 12.40
C THR A 125 5.78 -5.54 13.51
N SER A 126 4.48 -5.68 13.23
CA SER A 126 3.50 -6.16 14.21
C SER A 126 3.65 -7.65 14.57
N MET A 127 4.10 -8.48 13.62
CA MET A 127 4.32 -9.91 13.84
C MET A 127 5.71 -10.20 14.43
N GLY A 128 6.66 -9.28 14.28
CA GLY A 128 8.02 -9.39 14.81
C GLY A 128 8.19 -8.87 16.25
N ARG A 129 7.20 -8.15 16.80
CA ARG A 129 7.17 -7.66 18.18
C ARG A 129 6.40 -8.62 19.09
#